data_AF-A0A914CBZ9-F1
#
_entry.id   AF-A0A914CBZ9-F1
#
_cell.length_a   1.000
_cell.length_b   1.000
_cell.length_c   1.000
_cell.angle_alpha   90.00
_cell.angle_beta   90.00
_cell.angle_gamma   90.00
#
_symmetry.space_group_name_H-M   'P 1'
#
loop_
_entity.id
_entity.type
_entity.pdbx_description
1 polymer ?
#
loop_
_entity_poly.entity_id
_entity_poly.type
_entity_poly.pdbx_seq_one_letter_code
_entity_poly.pdbx_strand_id
1 'polypeptide(L)'
;MDLILDVNTQLYPIHLGEKFRLMLVGTFREDGLADDGEYDRLSENPRMKMYEYVMYGKIYRIETEDPGSETSRLSAYASFGGLLMRLQGDANNLHGFEPDTNLYLLMKKVLV
;
A
#
# COMPACT_ATOMS: atom_id res chain seq x y z
N MET A 1 6.16 0.43 12.98
CA MET A 1 6.11 0.12 11.53
C MET A 1 7.04 1.09 10.83
N ASP A 2 7.88 0.57 9.95
CA ASP A 2 8.83 1.35 9.16
C ASP A 2 8.43 1.27 7.69
N LEU A 3 8.35 2.42 7.02
CA LEU A 3 7.91 2.54 5.63
C LEU A 3 9.02 3.20 4.80
N ILE A 4 9.37 2.54 3.69
CA ILE A 4 10.11 3.14 2.58
C ILE A 4 9.17 3.12 1.37
N LEU A 5 9.02 4.26 0.70
CA LEU A 5 8.08 4.42 -0.41
C LEU A 5 8.64 5.41 -1.44
N ASP A 6 8.70 4.97 -2.69
CA ASP A 6 8.92 5.86 -3.82
C ASP A 6 7.61 6.56 -4.21
N VAL A 7 7.67 7.87 -4.42
CA VAL A 7 6.52 8.70 -4.79
C VAL A 7 6.88 9.66 -5.91
N ASN A 8 5.93 9.93 -6.82
CA ASN A 8 6.10 10.96 -7.83
C ASN A 8 5.82 12.35 -7.23
N THR A 9 6.87 13.02 -6.75
CA THR A 9 6.78 14.33 -6.08
C THR A 9 6.41 15.49 -7.02
N GLN A 10 6.52 15.32 -8.35
CA GLN A 10 6.05 16.32 -9.30
C GLN A 10 4.51 16.37 -9.35
N LEU A 11 3.86 15.21 -9.20
CA LEU A 11 2.40 15.11 -9.15
C LEU A 11 1.84 15.36 -7.76
N TYR A 12 2.53 14.84 -6.73
CA TYR A 12 2.10 14.96 -5.35
C TYR A 12 3.28 15.40 -4.47
N PRO A 13 3.53 16.71 -4.35
CA PRO A 13 4.67 17.23 -3.59
C PRO A 13 4.57 16.81 -2.13
N ILE A 14 5.63 16.20 -1.57
CA ILE A 14 5.75 15.89 -0.15
C ILE A 14 7.06 16.46 0.36
N HIS A 15 7.01 17.11 1.53
CA HIS A 15 8.17 17.73 2.17
C HIS A 15 8.55 17.03 3.48
N LEU A 16 9.81 17.17 3.87
CA LEU A 16 10.31 16.63 5.13
C LEU A 16 9.52 17.20 6.31
N GLY A 17 9.03 16.33 7.19
CA GLY A 17 8.23 16.69 8.36
C GLY A 17 6.72 16.77 8.10
N GLU A 18 6.26 16.70 6.85
CA GLU A 18 4.83 16.57 6.57
C GLU A 18 4.30 15.21 7.06
N LYS A 19 3.09 15.23 7.60
CA LYS A 19 2.37 14.03 8.02
C LYS A 19 1.34 13.66 6.96
N PHE A 20 1.23 12.37 6.69
CA PHE A 20 0.23 11.83 5.77
C PHE A 20 -0.44 10.61 6.36
N ARG A 21 -1.65 10.34 5.89
CA ARG A 21 -2.37 9.09 6.12
C ARG A 21 -2.15 8.20 4.90
N LEU A 22 -1.80 6.95 5.15
CA LEU A 22 -1.62 5.92 4.15
C LEU A 22 -2.59 4.77 4.42
N MET A 23 -3.19 4.23 3.36
CA MET A 23 -4.07 3.08 3.40
C MET A 23 -3.69 2.11 2.27
N LEU A 24 -3.66 0.82 2.59
CA LEU A 24 -3.39 -0.26 1.65
C LEU A 24 -4.65 -1.12 1.53
N VAL A 25 -5.10 -1.39 0.31
CA VAL A 25 -6.27 -2.25 0.04
C VAL A 25 -5.97 -3.17 -1.14
N GLY A 26 -6.42 -4.43 -1.09
CA GLY A 26 -6.25 -5.37 -2.20
C GLY A 26 -7.27 -5.20 -3.33
N THR A 27 -8.43 -4.63 -3.01
CA THR A 27 -9.54 -4.42 -3.94
C THR A 27 -10.39 -3.23 -3.51
N PHE A 28 -11.04 -2.59 -4.47
CA PHE A 28 -12.03 -1.55 -4.24
C PHE A 28 -13.47 -2.06 -4.26
N ARG A 29 -13.67 -3.34 -4.60
CA ARG A 29 -14.99 -3.96 -4.65
C ARG A 29 -15.54 -4.16 -3.23
N GLU A 30 -16.85 -3.96 -3.07
CA GLU A 30 -17.53 -4.15 -1.78
C GLU A 30 -17.64 -5.63 -1.37
N ASP A 31 -17.62 -6.53 -2.36
CA ASP A 31 -17.66 -7.98 -2.17
C ASP A 31 -16.32 -8.58 -1.68
N GLY A 32 -15.24 -7.78 -1.68
CA GLY A 32 -13.90 -8.22 -1.28
C GLY A 32 -13.22 -9.16 -2.28
N LEU A 33 -13.81 -9.37 -3.46
CA LEU A 33 -13.20 -10.18 -4.51
C LEU A 33 -12.05 -9.44 -5.19
N ALA A 34 -11.13 -10.21 -5.77
CA ALA A 34 -10.05 -9.66 -6.57
C ALA A 34 -10.61 -8.85 -7.74
N ASP A 35 -9.92 -7.76 -8.07
CA ASP A 35 -10.27 -6.95 -9.24
C ASP A 35 -10.04 -7.75 -10.54
N ASP A 36 -10.85 -7.51 -11.56
CA ASP A 36 -10.72 -8.16 -12.87
C ASP A 36 -9.53 -7.60 -13.68
N GLY A 37 -8.90 -6.54 -13.17
CA GLY A 37 -7.73 -5.90 -13.76
C GLY A 37 -8.09 -4.87 -14.82
N GLU A 38 -9.37 -4.59 -15.03
CA GLU A 38 -9.83 -3.53 -15.92
C GLU A 38 -10.03 -2.23 -15.14
N TYR A 39 -9.29 -1.19 -15.55
CA TYR A 39 -9.49 0.14 -14.99
C TYR A 39 -10.65 0.85 -15.69
N ASP A 40 -11.79 0.93 -15.00
CA ASP A 40 -12.90 1.78 -15.41
C ASP A 40 -12.71 3.22 -14.90
N ARG A 41 -12.57 4.17 -15.82
CA ARG A 41 -12.43 5.60 -15.51
C ARG A 41 -13.70 6.23 -14.93
N LEU A 42 -14.86 5.67 -15.24
CA LEU A 42 -16.16 6.15 -14.77
C LEU A 42 -16.54 5.54 -13.41
N SER A 43 -15.79 4.54 -12.96
CA SER A 43 -15.93 3.94 -11.64
C SER A 43 -15.64 4.98 -10.56
N GLU A 44 -16.70 5.48 -9.93
CA GLU A 44 -16.58 6.37 -8.79
C GLU A 44 -16.54 5.57 -7.50
N ASN A 45 -15.34 5.21 -7.03
CA ASN A 45 -15.21 4.60 -5.71
C ASN A 45 -15.15 5.67 -4.59
N PRO A 46 -16.09 5.66 -3.62
CA PRO A 46 -16.11 6.65 -2.55
C PRO A 46 -14.83 6.66 -1.70
N ARG A 47 -14.16 5.51 -1.50
CA ARG A 47 -12.90 5.45 -0.75
C ARG A 47 -11.78 6.12 -1.52
N MET A 48 -11.65 5.90 -2.83
CA MET A 48 -10.63 6.58 -3.65
C MET A 48 -10.78 8.10 -3.60
N LYS A 49 -12.02 8.62 -3.66
CA LYS A 49 -12.31 10.05 -3.58
C LYS A 49 -11.88 10.72 -2.26
N MET A 50 -11.68 9.96 -1.20
CA MET A 50 -11.22 10.50 0.10
C MET A 50 -9.70 10.71 0.16
N TYR A 51 -8.95 10.22 -0.82
CA TYR A 51 -7.50 10.30 -0.90
C TYR A 51 -7.06 11.14 -2.10
N GLU A 52 -5.84 11.67 -2.02
CA GLU A 52 -5.31 12.65 -2.98
C GLU A 52 -4.33 12.00 -3.97
N TYR A 53 -3.72 10.89 -3.56
CA TYR A 53 -2.75 10.16 -4.36
C TYR A 53 -3.04 8.66 -4.28
N VAL A 54 -3.14 8.01 -5.44
CA VAL A 54 -3.45 6.58 -5.56
C VAL A 54 -2.44 5.91 -6.49
N MET A 55 -1.94 4.75 -6.08
CA MET A 55 -1.10 3.89 -6.90
C MET A 55 -1.66 2.47 -6.94
N TYR A 56 -1.48 1.80 -8.07
CA TYR A 56 -1.83 0.39 -8.26
C TYR A 56 -0.57 -0.42 -8.57
N GLY A 57 -0.43 -1.57 -7.90
CA GLY A 57 0.77 -2.37 -7.96
C GLY A 57 0.55 -3.78 -7.45
N LYS A 58 1.65 -4.49 -7.23
CA LYS A 58 1.65 -5.89 -6.81
C LYS A 58 2.65 -6.13 -5.69
N ILE A 59 2.31 -6.98 -4.74
CA ILE A 59 3.25 -7.50 -3.75
C ILE A 59 4.08 -8.58 -4.45
N TYR A 60 5.40 -8.40 -4.48
CA TYR A 60 6.30 -9.31 -5.20
C TYR A 60 7.20 -10.12 -4.27
N ARG A 61 7.36 -9.68 -3.01
CA ARG A 61 8.22 -10.36 -2.04
C ARG A 61 7.74 -10.11 -0.62
N ILE A 62 7.84 -11.14 0.21
CA ILE A 62 7.60 -11.08 1.64
C ILE A 62 8.77 -11.77 2.33
N GLU A 63 9.31 -11.15 3.37
CA GLU A 63 10.40 -11.70 4.18
C GLU A 63 10.01 -11.73 5.65
N THR A 64 10.38 -12.81 6.33
CA THR A 64 10.23 -12.95 7.78
C THR A 64 11.61 -12.83 8.42
N GLU A 65 11.81 -11.81 9.24
CA GLU A 65 12.97 -11.69 10.10
C GLU A 65 12.71 -12.53 11.37
N ASP A 66 13.46 -13.61 11.51
CA ASP A 66 13.41 -14.62 12.59
C ASP A 66 12.17 -15.55 12.62
N PRO A 67 12.24 -16.71 11.95
CA PRO A 67 11.17 -17.71 11.90
C PRO A 67 10.97 -18.52 13.21
N GLY A 68 11.24 -17.95 14.38
CA GLY A 68 11.16 -18.68 15.66
C GLY A 68 10.95 -17.85 16.94
N SER A 69 10.78 -16.52 16.82
CA SER A 69 10.48 -15.65 17.96
C SER A 69 9.00 -15.25 17.96
N GLU A 70 8.37 -15.16 19.15
CA GLU A 70 7.00 -14.66 19.31
C GLU A 70 6.83 -13.19 18.82
N THR A 71 7.95 -12.49 18.57
CA THR A 71 8.00 -11.12 18.03
C THR A 71 8.48 -11.09 16.58
N SER A 72 8.10 -12.07 15.76
CA SER A 72 8.55 -12.15 14.37
C SER A 72 8.15 -10.90 13.57
N ARG A 73 9.14 -10.22 12.97
CA ARG A 73 8.93 -9.04 12.12
C ARG A 73 8.78 -9.51 10.68
N LEU A 74 7.84 -8.90 9.97
CA LEU A 74 7.56 -9.15 8.56
C LEU A 74 7.89 -7.90 7.75
N SER A 75 8.54 -8.12 6.60
CA SER A 75 8.82 -7.09 5.59
C SER A 75 8.09 -7.44 4.31
N ALA A 76 7.10 -6.62 3.94
CA ALA A 76 6.37 -6.74 2.69
C ALA A 76 6.94 -5.76 1.65
N TYR A 77 7.18 -6.26 0.44
CA TYR A 77 7.67 -5.47 -0.69
C TYR A 77 6.64 -5.43 -1.80
N ALA A 78 6.35 -4.22 -2.28
CA ALA A 78 5.44 -4.00 -3.40
C ALA A 78 6.08 -3.12 -4.48
N SER A 79 5.60 -3.28 -5.71
CA SER A 79 6.00 -2.47 -6.86
C SER A 79 4.77 -1.87 -7.53
N PHE A 80 4.78 -0.55 -7.70
CA PHE A 80 3.75 0.24 -8.36
C PHE A 80 4.27 0.73 -9.71
N GLY A 81 4.40 -0.19 -10.67
CA GLY A 81 4.94 0.12 -12.00
C GLY A 81 6.41 0.55 -11.98
N GLY A 82 7.19 0.06 -11.02
CA GLY A 82 8.61 0.39 -10.85
C GLY A 82 8.91 1.32 -9.67
N LEU A 83 7.90 1.97 -9.09
CA LEU A 83 8.02 2.67 -7.80
C LEU A 83 7.94 1.63 -6.68
N LEU A 84 8.98 1.55 -5.85
CA LEU A 84 9.10 0.50 -4.85
C LEU A 84 8.56 0.93 -3.49
N MET A 85 8.07 -0.06 -2.75
CA MET A 85 7.66 0.10 -1.36
C MET A 85 8.21 -1.06 -0.52
N ARG A 86 8.66 -0.73 0.69
CA ARG A 86 8.93 -1.70 1.76
C ARG A 86 8.18 -1.27 3.02
N LEU A 87 7.32 -2.15 3.53
CA LEU A 87 6.63 -1.98 4.80
C LEU A 87 7.09 -3.06 5.77
N GLN A 88 7.69 -2.64 6.89
CA GLN A 88 8.19 -3.53 7.92
C GLN A 88 7.40 -3.33 9.23
N GLY A 89 6.95 -4.42 9.84
CA GLY A 89 6.15 -4.38 11.06
C GLY A 89 5.97 -5.76 11.69
N ASP A 90 5.15 -5.83 12.73
CA ASP A 90 4.86 -7.10 13.39
C ASP A 90 3.98 -7.98 12.52
N ALA A 91 4.23 -9.30 12.55
CA ALA A 91 3.50 -10.29 11.76
C ALA A 91 1.97 -10.16 11.84
N ASN A 92 1.44 -9.88 13.02
CA ASN A 92 0.00 -9.73 13.26
C ASN A 92 -0.64 -8.61 12.42
N ASN A 93 0.10 -7.55 12.10
CA ASN A 93 -0.40 -6.43 11.31
C ASN A 93 -0.26 -6.66 9.79
N LEU A 94 0.57 -7.61 9.37
CA LEU A 94 0.91 -7.90 7.98
C LEU A 94 0.33 -9.25 7.49
N HIS A 95 -0.53 -9.89 8.28
CA HIS A 95 -1.11 -11.21 7.98
C HIS A 95 -1.98 -11.25 6.70
N GLY A 96 -2.33 -10.10 6.12
CA GLY A 96 -3.10 -10.01 4.86
C GLY A 96 -2.26 -9.85 3.60
N PHE A 97 -0.93 -9.82 3.70
CA PHE A 97 -0.05 -9.66 2.55
C PHE A 97 0.34 -11.03 2.02
N GLU A 98 0.03 -11.29 0.75
CA GLU A 98 0.44 -12.50 0.04
C GLU A 98 1.24 -12.12 -1.22
N PRO A 99 2.26 -12.92 -1.60
CA PRO A 99 2.95 -12.72 -2.87
C PRO A 99 1.96 -12.82 -4.03
N ASP A 100 2.24 -12.09 -5.11
CA ASP A 100 1.44 -12.08 -6.31
C ASP A 100 -0.01 -11.58 -6.14
N THR A 101 -0.28 -10.81 -5.08
CA THR A 101 -1.57 -10.13 -4.91
C THR A 101 -1.51 -8.66 -5.33
N ASN A 102 -2.64 -8.18 -5.85
CA ASN A 102 -2.83 -6.80 -6.24
C ASN A 102 -2.90 -5.90 -4.99
N LEU A 103 -2.35 -4.69 -5.11
CA LEU A 103 -2.30 -3.74 -4.02
C LEU A 103 -2.56 -2.34 -4.54
N TYR A 104 -3.53 -1.68 -3.91
CA TYR A 104 -3.77 -0.26 -4.05
C TYR A 104 -3.22 0.48 -2.85
N LEU A 105 -2.41 1.51 -3.10
CA LEU A 105 -1.93 2.43 -2.11
C LEU A 105 -2.67 3.75 -2.25
N LEU A 106 -3.27 4.21 -1.15
CA LEU A 106 -3.97 5.48 -1.08
C LEU A 106 -3.31 6.38 -0.04
N MET A 107 -3.05 7.63 -0.41
CA MET A 107 -2.37 8.60 0.44
C MET A 107 -3.07 9.95 0.42
N LYS A 108 -3.09 10.59 1.59
CA LYS A 108 -3.67 11.92 1.83
C LYS A 108 -2.83 12.66 2.87
N LYS A 109 -2.55 13.93 2.65
CA LYS A 109 -1.89 14.77 3.65
C LYS A 109 -2.79 15.00 4.85
N VAL A 110 -2.17 15.01 6.03
CA VAL A 110 -2.84 15.44 7.27
C VAL A 110 -2.51 16.91 7.44
N LEU A 111 -3.52 17.76 7.23
CA LEU A 111 -3.42 19.16 7.60
C LEU A 111 -3.38 19.22 9.13
N VAL A 112 -2.26 19.71 9.68
CA VAL A 112 -2.09 20.00 11.11
C VAL A 112 -2.26 21.50 11.30
#